data_AF-A0A2U2XHA0-F1
#
_entry.id   AF-A0A2U2XHA0-F1
#
_cell.length_a   1.000
_cell.length_b   1.000
_cell.length_c   1.000
_cell.angle_alpha   90.00
_cell.angle_beta   90.00
_cell.angle_gamma   90.00
#
_symmetry.space_group_name_H-M   'P 1'
#
loop_
_entity.id
_entity.type
_entity.pdbx_description
1 polymer ?
#
loop_
_entity_poly.entity_id
_entity_poly.type
_entity_poly.pdbx_seq_one_letter_code
_entity_poly.pdbx_strand_id
1 'polypeptide(L)' 'MNSFSIKILEKDSKAIALINYLKTLDFVEVVEEKDWWDDLGIENKASIDRGLDDLNNSNIHKDQDVRNAIKKRILNAETK' A
#
# COMPACT_ATOMS: atom_id res chain seq x y z
N MET A 1 20.58 -25.06 -2.57
CA MET A 1 19.45 -25.39 -1.66
C MET A 1 18.20 -24.98 -2.40
N ASN A 2 17.27 -25.90 -2.67
CA ASN A 2 16.06 -25.60 -3.42
C ASN A 2 14.94 -25.33 -2.42
N SER A 3 14.24 -24.21 -2.59
CA SER A 3 13.07 -23.85 -1.76
C SER A 3 11.78 -24.05 -2.56
N PHE A 4 10.70 -24.32 -1.83
CA PHE A 4 9.35 -24.48 -2.39
C PHE A 4 8.40 -23.57 -1.61
N SER A 5 7.44 -22.95 -2.29
CA SER A 5 6.42 -22.10 -1.67
C SER A 5 5.02 -22.65 -1.90
N ILE A 6 4.16 -22.51 -0.89
CA ILE A 6 2.75 -22.92 -0.94
C ILE A 6 1.91 -21.70 -0.54
N LYS A 7 0.93 -21.33 -1.36
CA LYS A 7 -0.02 -20.26 -1.05
C LYS A 7 -1.32 -20.86 -0.53
N ILE A 8 -1.69 -20.50 0.70
CA ILE A 8 -2.90 -20.98 1.37
C ILE A 8 -3.77 -19.75 1.70
N LEU A 9 -5.01 -19.74 1.23
CA LEU A 9 -5.99 -18.73 1.62
C LEU A 9 -6.61 -19.12 2.96
N GLU A 10 -6.45 -18.26 3.97
CA GLU A 10 -7.01 -18.45 5.31
C GLU A 10 -8.52 -18.16 5.34
N LYS A 11 -9.31 -18.93 4.59
CA LYS A 11 -10.77 -18.76 4.46
C LYS A 11 -11.60 -19.88 5.11
N ASP A 12 -10.99 -21.03 5.39
CA ASP A 12 -11.66 -22.21 5.97
C ASP A 12 -10.89 -22.74 7.19
N SER A 13 -11.64 -23.21 8.19
CA SER A 13 -11.19 -24.03 9.33
C SER A 13 -10.11 -25.07 9.00
N LYS A 14 -10.20 -25.76 7.85
CA LYS A 14 -9.19 -26.75 7.43
C LYS A 14 -7.86 -26.11 7.04
N ALA A 15 -7.90 -24.95 6.39
CA ALA A 15 -6.70 -24.19 6.04
C ALA A 15 -6.00 -23.67 7.30
N ILE A 16 -6.77 -23.17 8.27
CA ILE A 16 -6.26 -22.73 9.58
C ILE A 16 -5.59 -23.90 10.32
N ALA A 17 -6.24 -25.07 10.36
CA ALA A 17 -5.67 -26.27 10.98
C ALA A 17 -4.36 -26.71 10.32
N LEU A 18 -4.28 -26.66 8.99
CA LEU A 18 -3.06 -26.95 8.24
C LEU A 18 -1.95 -25.94 8.54
N ILE A 19 -2.25 -24.65 8.54
CA ILE A 19 -1.27 -23.59 8.89
C ILE A 19 -0.74 -23.80 10.32
N ASN A 20 -1.63 -24.09 11.27
CA ASN A 20 -1.22 -24.36 12.64
C ASN A 20 -0.35 -25.61 12.77
N TYR A 21 -0.66 -26.68 12.02
CA TYR A 21 0.21 -27.86 11.97
C TYR A 21 1.58 -27.53 11.38
N LEU A 22 1.64 -26.78 10.27
CA LEU A 22 2.90 -26.36 9.65
C LEU A 22 3.76 -25.52 10.59
N LYS A 23 3.16 -24.65 11.42
CA LYS A 23 3.85 -23.87 12.45
C LYS A 23 4.51 -24.72 13.55
N THR A 24 4.11 -25.99 13.71
CA THR A 24 4.74 -26.91 14.69
C THR A 24 5.97 -27.64 14.17
N LEU A 25 6.28 -27.52 12.88
CA LEU A 25 7.39 -28.24 12.25
C LEU A 25 8.64 -27.36 12.24
N ASP A 26 9.71 -27.81 12.91
CA ASP A 26 10.96 -27.05 13.08
C ASP A 26 11.71 -26.72 11.78
N PHE A 27 11.34 -27.38 10.67
CA PHE A 27 11.94 -27.21 9.35
C PHE A 27 11.07 -26.38 8.40
N VAL A 28 9.94 -25.84 8.86
CA VAL A 28 9.01 -25.04 8.05
C VAL A 28 8.96 -23.61 8.59
N GLU A 29 9.21 -22.65 7.71
CA GLU A 29 8.98 -21.23 7.98
C GLU A 29 7.62 -20.82 7.39
N VAL A 30 6.72 -20.33 8.24
CA VAL A 30 5.43 -19.79 7.81
C VAL A 30 5.54 -18.27 7.75
N VAL A 31 5.53 -17.72 6.54
CA VAL A 31 5.56 -16.27 6.29
C VAL A 31 4.16 -15.81 5.92
N GLU A 32 3.64 -14.83 6.64
CA GLU A 32 2.39 -14.15 6.30
C GLU A 32 2.68 -13.06 5.26
N GLU A 33 2.17 -13.26 4.04
CA GLU A 33 2.31 -12.29 2.95
C GLU A 33 1.19 -11.24 3.12
N LYS A 34 1.46 -10.19 3.90
CA LYS A 34 0.55 -9.05 4.02
C LYS A 34 0.76 -8.09 2.84
N ASP A 35 -0.33 -7.65 2.21
CA ASP A 35 -0.24 -6.64 1.16
C ASP A 35 0.22 -5.31 1.78
N TRP A 36 1.28 -4.71 1.22
CA TRP A 36 1.78 -3.41 1.64
C TRP A 36 0.70 -2.33 1.53
N TRP A 37 -0.27 -2.51 0.62
CA TRP A 37 -1.41 -1.63 0.51
C TRP A 37 -2.22 -1.61 1.79
N ASP A 38 -2.41 -2.75 2.46
CA ASP A 38 -3.23 -2.83 3.69
C ASP A 38 -2.60 -2.10 4.87
N ASP A 39 -1.27 -1.97 4.88
CA ASP A 39 -0.52 -1.23 5.91
C ASP A 39 -0.57 0.30 5.72
N LEU A 40 -1.01 0.78 4.56
CA LEU A 40 -1.14 2.22 4.35
C LEU A 40 -2.37 2.77 5.08
N GLY A 41 -2.13 3.83 5.86
CA GLY A 41 -3.21 4.65 6.42
C GLY A 41 -4.10 5.25 5.34
N ILE A 42 -5.34 5.58 5.71
CA ILE A 42 -6.39 6.08 4.81
C ILE A 42 -5.91 7.30 4.02
N GLU A 43 -5.19 8.23 4.66
CA GLU A 43 -4.68 9.44 4.01
C GLU A 43 -3.65 9.12 2.91
N ASN A 44 -2.77 8.15 3.14
CA ASN A 44 -1.77 7.74 2.17
C ASN A 44 -2.41 7.03 0.98
N LYS A 45 -3.38 6.14 1.23
CA LYS A 45 -4.20 5.51 0.18
C LYS A 45 -4.88 6.56 -0.67
N ALA A 46 -5.59 7.51 -0.04
CA ALA A 46 -6.27 8.61 -0.74
C ALA A 46 -5.31 9.55 -1.49
N SER A 47 -4.06 9.68 -1.07
CA SER A 47 -3.05 10.43 -1.82
C SER A 47 -2.56 9.69 -3.05
N ILE A 48 -2.39 8.36 -2.95
CA ILE A 48 -1.99 7.52 -4.07
C ILE A 48 -3.11 7.43 -5.10
N ASP A 49 -4.35 7.21 -4.66
CA ASP A 49 -5.53 7.16 -5.53
C ASP A 49 -5.70 8.47 -6.32
N ARG A 50 -5.55 9.62 -5.65
CA ARG A 50 -5.55 10.93 -6.34
C ARG A 50 -4.43 11.05 -7.37
N GLY A 51 -3.23 10.58 -7.05
CA GLY A 51 -2.12 10.58 -8.00
C GLY A 51 -2.40 9.70 -9.22
N LEU A 52 -3.02 8.54 -9.03
CA LEU A 52 -3.45 7.66 -10.12
C LEU A 52 -4.54 8.31 -10.97
N ASP A 53 -5.52 8.96 -10.35
CA ASP A 53 -6.57 9.70 -11.05
C ASP A 53 -6.00 10.88 -11.85
N ASP A 54 -5.03 11.62 -11.30
CA ASP A 54 -4.37 12.72 -12.01
C ASP A 54 -3.60 12.21 -13.23
N LEU A 55 -2.94 11.05 -13.12
CA LEU A 55 -2.28 10.39 -14.25
C LEU A 55 -3.30 9.96 -15.32
N ASN A 56 -4.38 9.31 -14.92
CA ASN A 56 -5.43 8.83 -15.84
C ASN A 56 -6.10 9.98 -16.59
N ASN A 57 -6.28 11.12 -15.93
CA ASN A 57 -6.89 12.31 -16.51
C ASN A 57 -5.88 13.26 -17.18
N SER A 58 -4.61 12.86 -17.30
CA SER A 58 -3.52 13.69 -17.85
C SER A 58 -3.34 15.04 -17.13
N ASN A 59 -3.74 15.12 -15.87
CA ASN A 59 -3.52 16.27 -14.97
C ASN A 59 -2.08 16.24 -14.41
N ILE A 60 -1.10 16.20 -15.31
CA ILE A 60 0.31 16.18 -14.92
C ILE A 60 0.76 17.61 -14.66
N HIS A 61 0.90 17.95 -13.38
CA HIS A 61 1.40 19.26 -12.97
C HIS A 61 2.91 19.35 -13.24
N LYS A 62 3.35 20.37 -13.98
CA LYS A 62 4.78 20.68 -14.07
C LYS A 62 5.23 21.29 -12.75
N ASP A 63 6.49 21.08 -12.42
CA ASP A 63 7.11 21.63 -11.21
C ASP A 63 6.86 23.15 -11.05
N GLN A 64 6.91 23.92 -12.15
CA GLN A 64 6.61 25.35 -12.13
C GLN A 64 5.16 25.66 -11.70
N ASP A 65 4.20 24.83 -12.11
CA ASP A 65 2.78 25.01 -11.77
C ASP A 65 2.55 24.76 -10.27
N VAL A 66 3.24 23.75 -9.72
CA VAL A 66 3.21 23.43 -8.28
C VAL A 66 3.81 24.58 -7.47
N ARG A 67 4.98 25.11 -7.87
CA ARG A 67 5.61 26.25 -7.18
C ARG A 67 4.71 27.49 -7.21
N ASN A 68 4.08 27.77 -8.36
CA ASN A 68 3.16 28.90 -8.50
C ASN A 68 1.93 28.74 -7.61
N ALA A 69 1.35 27.54 -7.52
CA ALA A 69 0.21 27.25 -6.65
C ALA A 69 0.56 27.41 -5.16
N ILE A 70 1.74 26.95 -4.74
CA ILE A 70 2.24 27.12 -3.37
C ILE A 70 2.45 28.61 -3.05
N LYS A 71 3.13 29.35 -3.93
CA LYS A 71 3.38 30.79 -3.76
C LYS A 71 2.06 31.56 -3.62
N LYS A 72 1.05 31.23 -4.43
CA LYS A 72 -0.28 31.83 -4.36
C LYS A 72 -0.99 31.51 -3.03
N ARG A 73 -0.86 30.27 -2.51
CA ARG A 73 -1.40 29.89 -1.20
C ARG A 73 -0.77 30.69 -0.06
N ILE A 74 0.55 30.86 -0.07
CA ILE A 74 1.28 31.63 0.95
C ILE A 74 0.84 33.09 0.93
N LEU A 75 0.82 33.72 -0.25
CA LEU A 75 0.41 35.13 -0.40
C LEU A 75 -1.03 35.38 0.09
N ASN A 76 -1.94 34.44 -0.18
CA ASN A 76 -3.33 34.52 0.26
C ASN A 76 -3.52 34.28 1.77
N ALA A 77 -2.57 33.59 2.43
CA ALA A 77 -2.59 33.39 3.87
C ALA A 77 -2.03 34.61 4.62
N GLU A 78 -1.09 35.34 4.04
CA GLU A 78 -0.52 36.59 4.60
C GLU A 78 -1.45 37.81 4.46
N THR A 79 -2.46 37.75 3.59
CA THR A 79 -3.44 38.83 3.38
C THR A 79 -4.69 38.73 4.26
N LYS A 80 -4.75 37.76 5.18
CA LYS A 80 -5.81 37.58 6.18
C LYS A 80 -5.29 37.88 7.58
#